data_AF-A0A4Y2VDQ4-F1
#
_entry.id   AF-A0A4Y2VDQ4-F1
#
_cell.length_a   1.000
_cell.length_b   1.000
_cell.length_c   1.000
_cell.angle_alpha   90.00
_cell.angle_beta   90.00
_cell.angle_gamma   90.00
#
_symmetry.space_group_name_H-M   'P 1'
#
loop_
_entity.id
_entity.type
_entity.pdbx_description
1 polymer ?
#
loop_
_entity_poly.entity_id
_entity_poly.type
_entity_poly.pdbx_seq_one_letter_code
_entity_poly.pdbx_strand_id
1 'polypeptide(L)'
;MKDLSYVSQRLVYDYINSTGDSIHNIKITNIMCTYVSNARQKYMKYLEDQKLLSSQSKKRRSLTSDEIQELKNKKRCLEKDIKALIRSADEFAEKAEENNDLTSICKSNNLRRSAKAGFVRVLTSP
;
A
#
# COMPACT_ATOMS: atom_id res chain seq x y z
N MET A 1 -22.17 -3.92 -15.69
CA MET A 1 -23.43 -3.84 -14.90
C MET A 1 -24.64 -3.39 -15.73
N LYS A 2 -24.50 -2.48 -16.70
CA LYS A 2 -25.62 -2.04 -17.56
C LYS A 2 -26.27 -3.18 -18.38
N ASP A 3 -25.49 -4.12 -18.90
CA ASP A 3 -26.03 -5.17 -19.78
C ASP A 3 -26.86 -6.22 -19.03
N LEU A 4 -26.45 -6.58 -17.80
CA LEU A 4 -27.23 -7.46 -16.91
C LEU A 4 -28.57 -6.83 -16.52
N SER A 5 -28.63 -5.50 -16.43
CA SER A 5 -29.87 -4.77 -16.19
C SER A 5 -30.84 -4.88 -17.35
N TYR A 6 -30.34 -4.89 -18.59
CA TYR A 6 -31.20 -4.93 -19.79
C TYR A 6 -31.83 -6.31 -20.01
N VAL A 7 -31.07 -7.39 -19.79
CA VAL A 7 -31.59 -8.76 -19.80
C VAL A 7 -32.68 -8.94 -18.74
N SER A 8 -32.44 -8.44 -17.54
CA SER A 8 -33.42 -8.50 -16.43
C SER A 8 -34.70 -7.72 -16.74
N GLN A 9 -34.57 -6.52 -17.31
CA GLN A 9 -35.72 -5.71 -17.74
C GLN A 9 -36.52 -6.39 -18.85
N ARG A 10 -35.84 -7.04 -19.81
CA ARG A 10 -36.51 -7.77 -20.89
C ARG A 10 -37.31 -8.95 -20.38
N LEU A 11 -36.75 -9.74 -19.45
CA LEU A 11 -37.47 -10.85 -18.82
C LEU A 11 -38.74 -10.38 -18.10
N VAL A 12 -38.68 -9.24 -17.38
CA VAL A 12 -39.85 -8.64 -16.73
C VAL A 12 -40.88 -8.19 -17.75
N TYR A 13 -40.44 -7.52 -18.81
CA TYR A 13 -41.32 -7.05 -19.89
C TYR A 13 -42.02 -8.21 -20.63
N ASP A 14 -41.27 -9.25 -20.99
CA ASP A 14 -41.80 -10.43 -21.68
C ASP A 14 -42.79 -11.18 -20.78
N TYR A 15 -42.52 -11.28 -19.47
CA TYR A 15 -43.45 -11.87 -18.50
C TYR A 15 -44.76 -11.10 -18.40
N ILE A 16 -44.72 -9.77 -18.25
CA ILE A 16 -45.90 -8.91 -18.23
C ILE A 16 -46.74 -9.08 -19.50
N ASN A 17 -46.09 -9.04 -20.67
CA ASN A 17 -46.77 -9.22 -21.95
C ASN A 17 -47.38 -10.62 -22.12
N SER A 18 -46.71 -11.67 -21.63
CA SER A 18 -47.18 -13.07 -21.73
C SER A 18 -48.39 -13.36 -20.86
N THR A 19 -48.55 -12.64 -19.75
CA THR A 19 -49.65 -12.84 -18.81
C THR A 19 -50.95 -12.19 -19.33
N GLY A 20 -50.87 -11.28 -20.31
CA GLY A 20 -52.02 -10.53 -20.85
C GLY A 20 -52.65 -9.54 -19.87
N ASP A 21 -52.18 -9.52 -18.64
CA ASP A 21 -52.64 -8.69 -17.53
C ASP A 21 -51.87 -7.38 -17.46
N SER A 22 -52.58 -6.31 -17.09
CA SER A 22 -51.93 -5.06 -16.66
C SER A 22 -50.99 -5.34 -15.47
N ILE A 23 -49.92 -4.56 -15.33
CA ILE A 23 -49.00 -4.63 -14.18
C ILE A 23 -49.76 -4.63 -12.84
N HIS A 24 -50.91 -3.97 -12.79
CA HIS A 24 -51.76 -3.88 -11.61
C HIS A 24 -52.54 -5.16 -11.26
N ASN A 25 -52.67 -6.12 -12.19
CA ASN A 25 -53.38 -7.39 -11.97
C ASN A 25 -52.45 -8.54 -11.54
N ILE A 26 -51.12 -8.36 -11.62
CA ILE A 26 -50.16 -9.40 -11.24
C ILE A 26 -50.22 -9.61 -9.73
N LYS A 27 -50.73 -10.78 -9.31
CA LYS A 27 -50.78 -11.16 -7.89
C LYS A 27 -49.37 -11.36 -7.35
N ILE A 28 -49.04 -10.64 -6.28
CA ILE A 28 -47.78 -10.84 -5.56
C ILE A 28 -47.84 -12.20 -4.84
N THR A 29 -47.01 -13.13 -5.30
CA THR A 29 -46.89 -14.45 -4.69
C THR A 29 -45.80 -14.47 -3.62
N ASN A 30 -45.91 -15.39 -2.66
CA ASN A 30 -44.91 -15.53 -1.60
C ASN A 30 -43.51 -15.88 -2.18
N ILE A 31 -43.47 -16.61 -3.29
CA ILE A 31 -42.24 -16.96 -4.00
C ILE A 31 -41.50 -15.69 -4.46
N MET A 32 -42.21 -14.72 -5.04
CA MET A 32 -41.64 -13.45 -5.45
C MET A 32 -41.05 -12.68 -4.26
N CYS A 33 -41.79 -12.63 -3.15
CA CYS A 33 -41.31 -12.02 -1.91
C CYS A 33 -40.01 -12.67 -1.40
N THR A 34 -39.91 -14.01 -1.46
CA THR A 34 -38.70 -14.74 -1.10
C THR A 34 -37.52 -14.41 -2.02
N TYR A 35 -37.73 -14.37 -3.34
CA TYR A 35 -36.67 -14.00 -4.29
C TYR A 35 -36.14 -12.58 -4.05
N VAL A 36 -37.04 -11.61 -3.87
CA VAL A 36 -36.67 -10.21 -3.59
C VAL A 36 -35.91 -10.11 -2.27
N SER A 37 -36.37 -10.81 -1.23
CA SER A 37 -35.71 -10.83 0.08
C SER A 37 -34.29 -11.40 -0.01
N ASN A 38 -34.12 -12.51 -0.72
CA ASN A 38 -32.82 -13.13 -0.96
C ASN A 38 -31.88 -12.24 -1.78
N ALA A 39 -32.39 -11.59 -2.83
CA ALA A 39 -31.62 -10.64 -3.63
C ALA A 39 -31.16 -9.44 -2.79
N ARG A 40 -32.05 -8.90 -1.95
CA ARG A 40 -31.71 -7.82 -1.01
C ARG A 40 -30.65 -8.26 -0.01
N GLN A 41 -30.77 -9.44 0.59
CA GLN A 41 -29.77 -9.97 1.52
C GLN A 41 -28.40 -10.13 0.86
N LYS A 42 -28.34 -10.69 -0.37
CA LYS A 42 -27.10 -10.81 -1.13
C LYS A 42 -26.45 -9.45 -1.39
N TYR A 43 -27.26 -8.45 -1.77
CA TYR A 43 -26.76 -7.11 -2.01
C TYR A 43 -26.25 -6.43 -0.72
N MET A 44 -26.99 -6.55 0.39
CA MET A 44 -26.55 -6.02 1.68
C MET A 44 -25.21 -6.64 2.13
N LYS A 45 -25.08 -7.97 2.01
CA LYS A 45 -23.83 -8.68 2.28
C LYS A 45 -22.68 -8.15 1.41
N TYR A 46 -22.91 -7.99 0.11
CA TYR A 46 -21.92 -7.40 -0.80
C TYR A 46 -21.47 -6.00 -0.35
N LEU A 47 -22.41 -5.15 0.10
CA LEU A 47 -22.06 -3.82 0.60
C LEU A 47 -21.23 -3.87 1.89
N GLU A 48 -21.52 -4.80 2.80
CA GLU A 48 -20.73 -5.03 4.00
C GLU A 48 -19.30 -5.50 3.67
N ASP A 49 -19.18 -6.47 2.77
CA ASP A 49 -17.89 -6.98 2.30
C ASP A 49 -17.05 -5.85 1.65
N GLN A 50 -17.68 -5.00 0.84
CA GLN A 50 -17.02 -3.82 0.24
C GLN A 50 -16.52 -2.83 1.30
N LYS A 51 -17.30 -2.57 2.36
CA LYS A 51 -16.88 -1.72 3.47
C LYS A 51 -15.65 -2.31 4.18
N LEU A 52 -15.66 -3.61 4.45
CA LEU A 52 -14.54 -4.31 5.11
C LEU A 52 -13.26 -4.29 4.27
N LEU A 53 -13.35 -4.55 2.96
CA LEU A 53 -12.22 -4.47 2.04
C LEU A 53 -11.66 -3.04 1.97
N SER A 54 -12.54 -2.03 1.96
CA SER A 54 -12.12 -0.63 1.94
C SER A 54 -11.36 -0.22 3.21
N SER A 55 -11.82 -0.65 4.39
CA SER A 55 -11.17 -0.32 5.66
C SER A 55 -9.84 -1.06 5.82
N GLN A 56 -9.80 -2.35 5.45
CA GLN A 56 -8.58 -3.15 5.49
C GLN A 56 -7.52 -2.61 4.51
N SER A 57 -7.92 -2.22 3.29
CA SER A 57 -7.00 -1.63 2.31
C SER A 57 -6.46 -0.27 2.74
N LYS A 58 -7.26 0.55 3.44
CA LYS A 58 -6.82 1.83 4.01
C LYS A 58 -5.80 1.60 5.14
N LYS A 59 -6.09 0.68 6.06
CA LYS A 59 -5.18 0.33 7.16
C LYS A 59 -3.86 -0.25 6.66
N ARG A 60 -3.89 -1.15 5.66
CA ARG A 60 -2.67 -1.68 5.04
C ARG A 60 -1.85 -0.58 4.38
N ARG A 61 -2.48 0.33 3.63
CA ARG A 61 -1.80 1.47 3.01
C ARG A 61 -1.17 2.41 4.04
N SER A 62 -1.82 2.68 5.17
CA SER A 62 -1.21 3.54 6.19
C SER A 62 0.03 2.88 6.80
N LEU A 63 -0.05 1.60 7.17
CA LEU A 63 1.09 0.86 7.73
C LEU A 63 2.28 0.83 6.78
N THR A 64 2.05 0.55 5.49
CA THR A 64 3.11 0.58 4.48
C THR A 64 3.69 1.98 4.30
N SER A 65 2.86 3.02 4.35
CA SER A 65 3.32 4.41 4.27
C SER A 65 4.22 4.79 5.45
N ASP A 66 3.84 4.38 6.66
CA ASP A 66 4.60 4.64 7.88
C ASP A 66 5.95 3.92 7.85
N GLU A 67 5.97 2.64 7.43
CA GLU A 67 7.19 1.85 7.27
C GLU A 67 8.14 2.45 6.22
N ILE A 68 7.60 2.87 5.06
CA ILE A 68 8.39 3.57 4.03
C ILE A 68 8.99 4.87 4.58
N GLN A 69 8.22 5.62 5.38
CA GLN A 69 8.70 6.87 5.96
C GLN A 69 9.81 6.63 6.99
N GLU A 70 9.68 5.58 7.80
CA GLU A 70 10.73 5.16 8.74
C GLU A 70 12.02 4.76 8.01
N LEU A 71 11.92 3.97 6.94
CA LEU A 71 13.06 3.59 6.11
C LEU A 71 13.75 4.80 5.47
N LYS A 72 12.98 5.76 4.94
CA LYS A 72 13.53 7.03 4.42
C LYS A 72 14.29 7.81 5.50
N ASN A 73 13.77 7.85 6.73
CA ASN A 73 14.42 8.52 7.84
C ASN A 73 15.74 7.81 8.22
N LYS A 74 15.74 6.47 8.30
CA LYS A 74 16.94 5.66 8.56
C LYS A 74 18.01 5.87 7.48
N LYS A 75 17.62 5.85 6.20
CA LYS A 75 18.52 6.14 5.08
C LYS A 75 19.17 7.52 5.21
N ARG A 76 18.38 8.55 5.51
CA ARG A 76 18.88 9.92 5.71
C ARG A 76 19.86 10.03 6.89
N CYS A 77 19.59 9.34 8.00
CA CYS A 77 20.52 9.30 9.13
C CYS A 77 21.84 8.64 8.73
N LEU A 78 21.80 7.49 8.06
CA LEU A 78 23.01 6.80 7.59
C LEU A 78 23.83 7.68 6.63
N GLU A 79 23.19 8.40 5.72
CA GLU A 79 23.88 9.33 4.82
C GLU A 79 24.60 10.46 5.58
N LYS A 80 24.01 10.97 6.67
CA LYS A 80 24.66 11.96 7.54
C LYS A 80 25.86 11.36 8.26
N ASP A 81 25.71 10.16 8.82
CA ASP A 81 26.78 9.47 9.54
C ASP A 81 27.97 9.17 8.61
N ILE A 82 27.70 8.71 7.38
CA ILE A 82 28.74 8.48 6.37
C ILE A 82 29.51 9.76 6.07
N LYS A 83 28.82 10.89 5.89
CA LYS A 83 29.47 12.20 5.66
C LYS A 83 30.33 12.63 6.85
N ALA A 84 29.84 12.43 8.07
CA ALA A 84 30.61 12.71 9.27
C ALA A 84 31.87 11.83 9.37
N LEU A 85 31.74 10.52 9.10
CA LEU A 85 32.89 9.59 9.09
C LEU A 85 33.94 9.98 8.06
N ILE A 86 33.53 10.39 6.86
CA ILE A 86 34.45 10.85 5.81
C ILE A 86 35.19 12.10 6.28
N ARG A 87 34.46 13.09 6.80
CA ARG A 87 35.06 14.33 7.31
C ARG A 87 36.08 14.06 8.41
N SER A 88 35.73 13.23 9.41
CA SER A 88 36.67 12.87 10.46
C SER A 88 37.87 12.09 9.93
N ALA A 89 37.70 11.27 8.89
CA ALA A 89 38.81 10.59 8.24
C ALA A 89 39.75 11.57 7.54
N ASP A 90 39.21 12.60 6.88
CA ASP A 90 40.00 13.66 6.25
C ASP A 90 40.77 14.47 7.31
N GLU A 91 40.12 14.86 8.41
CA GLU A 91 40.77 15.54 9.55
C GLU A 91 41.92 14.71 10.17
N PHE A 92 41.78 13.38 10.26
CA PHE A 92 42.87 12.51 10.71
C PHE A 92 43.99 12.35 9.69
N ALA A 93 43.69 12.46 8.39
CA ALA A 93 44.70 12.40 7.34
C ALA A 93 45.55 13.69 7.34
N GLU A 94 44.91 14.86 7.40
CA GLU A 94 45.60 16.16 7.50
C GLU A 94 46.53 16.20 8.72
N LYS A 95 46.03 15.82 9.91
CA LYS A 95 46.86 15.75 11.13
C LYS A 95 48.02 14.77 11.01
N ALA A 96 47.84 13.68 10.27
CA ALA A 96 48.91 12.71 10.06
C ALA A 96 50.01 13.28 9.15
N GLU A 97 49.65 14.06 8.14
CA GLU A 97 50.61 14.75 7.27
C GLU A 97 51.37 15.84 8.03
N GLU A 98 50.68 16.64 8.85
CA GLU A 98 51.30 17.69 9.68
C GLU A 98 52.29 17.11 10.70
N ASN A 99 51.94 16.00 11.35
CA ASN A 99 52.70 15.45 12.48
C ASN A 99 53.53 14.21 12.13
N ASN A 100 53.51 13.75 10.88
CA ASN A 100 54.05 12.46 10.44
C ASN A 100 53.58 11.27 11.31
N ASP A 101 52.33 11.31 11.78
CA ASP A 101 51.78 10.32 12.73
C ASP A 101 51.06 9.17 12.00
N LEU A 102 51.74 8.02 11.93
CA LEU A 102 51.21 6.77 11.36
C LEU A 102 49.95 6.27 12.11
N THR A 103 49.79 6.61 13.38
CA THR A 103 48.61 6.21 14.18
C THR A 103 47.35 6.90 13.66
N SER A 104 47.46 8.16 13.26
CA SER A 104 46.36 8.94 12.69
C SER A 104 45.99 8.46 11.28
N ILE A 105 46.95 7.98 10.50
CA ILE A 105 46.68 7.30 9.21
C ILE A 105 45.83 6.03 9.42
N CYS A 106 46.20 5.21 10.41
CA CYS A 106 45.42 4.01 10.74
C CYS A 106 43.97 4.34 11.14
N LYS A 107 43.77 5.41 11.92
CA LYS A 107 42.43 5.89 12.31
C LYS A 107 41.63 6.38 11.10
N SER A 108 42.24 7.18 10.23
CA SER A 108 41.62 7.66 8.98
C SER A 108 41.14 6.48 8.11
N ASN A 109 42.01 5.50 7.87
CA ASN A 109 41.71 4.33 7.05
C ASN A 109 40.56 3.47 7.62
N ASN A 110 40.48 3.34 8.96
CA ASN A 110 39.37 2.65 9.61
C ASN A 110 38.05 3.35 9.36
N LEU A 111 38.01 4.68 9.51
CA LEU A 111 36.81 5.48 9.27
C LEU A 111 36.36 5.43 7.79
N ARG A 112 37.30 5.49 6.84
CA ARG A 112 36.99 5.33 5.40
C ARG A 112 36.39 3.96 5.09
N ARG A 113 36.90 2.89 5.71
CA ARG A 113 36.33 1.53 5.57
C ARG A 113 34.91 1.47 6.11
N SER A 114 34.66 2.04 7.28
CA SER A 114 33.32 2.11 7.88
C SER A 114 32.35 2.95 7.03
N ALA A 115 32.78 4.10 6.50
CA ALA A 115 31.99 4.93 5.60
C ALA A 115 31.63 4.18 4.31
N LYS A 116 32.60 3.46 3.70
CA LYS A 116 32.38 2.63 2.51
C LYS A 116 31.36 1.52 2.76
N ALA A 117 31.45 0.84 3.90
CA ALA A 117 30.47 -0.17 4.29
C ALA A 117 29.07 0.43 4.47
N GLY A 118 28.96 1.61 5.07
CA GLY A 118 27.71 2.37 5.19
C GLY A 118 27.13 2.74 3.82
N PHE A 119 27.96 3.24 2.90
CA PHE A 119 27.54 3.63 1.55
C PHE A 119 26.99 2.47 0.75
N VAL A 120 27.63 1.30 0.82
CA VAL A 120 27.12 0.07 0.19
C VAL A 120 25.74 -0.27 0.75
N ARG A 121 25.54 -0.23 2.07
CA ARG A 121 24.22 -0.48 2.67
C ARG A 121 23.14 0.48 2.16
N VAL A 122 23.48 1.75 1.97
CA VAL A 122 22.55 2.77 1.44
C VAL A 122 22.18 2.51 -0.03
N LEU A 123 23.13 2.05 -0.85
CA LEU A 123 22.90 1.77 -2.28
C LEU A 123 22.21 0.43 -2.54
N THR A 124 22.44 -0.57 -1.69
CA THR A 124 21.83 -1.90 -1.84
C THR A 124 20.52 -2.06 -1.06
N SER A 125 20.05 -1.00 -0.38
CA SER A 125 18.72 -1.00 0.23
C SER A 125 17.65 -0.92 -0.87
N PRO A 126 16.71 -1.90 -0.95
CA PRO A 126 15.65 -1.94 -1.94
C PRO A 126 14.67 -0.75 -1.84
#